data_AF-A0A8S3HEK3-F1
#
_entry.id   AF-A0A8S3HEK3-F1
#
_cell.length_a   1.000
_cell.length_b   1.000
_cell.length_c   1.000
_cell.angle_alpha   90.00
_cell.angle_beta   90.00
_cell.angle_gamma   90.00
#
_symmetry.space_group_name_H-M   'P 1'
#
loop_
_entity.id
_entity.type
_entity.pdbx_description
1 polymer ?
#
loop_
_entity_poly.entity_id
_entity_poly.type
_entity_poly.pdbx_seq_one_letter_code
_entity_poly.pdbx_strand_id
1 'polypeptide(L)'
;MRIFELFLPVHLPLNLHEKGFKLWLPEFLGIWESIYSNPGWELNMVNLFSLLAWCNIGYIDWEPWLPRIFTRILKSFSLPVGKLQVSLQQYHYSMSSVTTWIVAMLGNGSSCLQHLQDLFTAIKNFYHPSNSGKFQQDLISFLSKLAQAFVDRVH
;
A
#
# COMPACT_ATOMS: atom_id res chain seq x y z
N MET A 1 5.38 -2.72 -16.46
CA MET A 1 4.52 -1.91 -15.56
C MET A 1 4.95 -0.46 -15.42
N ARG A 2 6.26 -0.11 -15.41
CA ARG A 2 6.74 1.28 -15.29
C ARG A 2 6.08 2.31 -16.24
N ILE A 3 5.82 1.96 -17.51
CA ILE A 3 5.15 2.86 -18.45
C ILE A 3 3.74 3.23 -17.95
N PHE A 4 2.99 2.27 -17.42
CA PHE A 4 1.65 2.53 -16.88
C PHE A 4 1.70 3.42 -15.64
N GLU A 5 2.66 3.21 -14.73
CA GLU A 5 2.87 4.10 -13.58
C GLU A 5 3.09 5.56 -14.01
N LEU A 6 3.80 5.79 -15.12
CA LEU A 6 4.15 7.13 -15.59
C LEU A 6 3.06 7.81 -16.43
N PHE A 7 2.32 7.05 -17.23
CA PHE A 7 1.48 7.61 -18.29
C PHE A 7 -0.01 7.31 -18.15
N LEU A 8 -0.41 6.38 -17.28
CA LEU A 8 -1.81 6.03 -17.14
C LEU A 8 -2.56 7.15 -16.40
N PRO A 9 -3.65 7.71 -16.95
CA PRO A 9 -4.38 8.79 -16.30
C PRO A 9 -5.04 8.31 -15.00
N VAL A 10 -4.58 8.85 -13.88
CA VAL A 10 -5.12 8.58 -12.54
C VAL A 10 -6.05 9.67 -12.02
N HIS A 11 -5.98 10.89 -12.58
CA HIS A 11 -6.81 12.02 -12.16
C HIS A 11 -7.60 12.52 -13.37
N LEU A 12 -8.87 12.09 -13.44
CA LEU A 12 -9.81 12.53 -14.47
C LEU A 12 -11.07 13.07 -13.81
N PRO A 13 -11.79 14.01 -14.46
CA PRO A 13 -13.10 14.44 -14.02
C PRO A 13 -14.09 13.27 -13.86
N LEU A 14 -15.07 13.43 -12.95
CA LEU A 14 -16.05 12.38 -12.61
C LEU A 14 -16.79 11.80 -13.81
N ASN A 15 -17.19 12.67 -14.76
CA ASN A 15 -17.87 12.28 -15.99
C ASN A 15 -16.99 11.44 -16.94
N LEU A 16 -15.68 11.34 -16.67
CA LEU A 16 -14.71 10.58 -17.46
C LEU A 16 -14.14 9.37 -16.70
N HIS A 17 -14.59 9.07 -15.48
CA HIS A 17 -14.11 7.90 -14.73
C HIS A 17 -14.31 6.57 -15.49
N GLU A 18 -15.42 6.44 -16.23
CA GLU A 18 -15.70 5.29 -17.11
C GLU A 18 -14.70 5.13 -18.25
N LYS A 19 -14.03 6.23 -18.66
CA LYS A 19 -12.96 6.22 -19.67
C LYS A 19 -11.56 6.24 -19.04
N GLY A 20 -11.51 6.24 -17.72
CA GLY A 20 -10.31 6.36 -16.91
C GLY A 20 -10.01 5.04 -16.20
N PHE A 21 -9.84 5.14 -14.88
CA PHE A 21 -9.44 3.99 -14.06
C PHE A 21 -10.43 2.83 -14.10
N LYS A 22 -11.72 3.06 -14.36
CA LYS A 22 -12.70 1.96 -14.45
C LYS A 22 -12.44 1.01 -15.63
N LEU A 23 -11.69 1.43 -16.65
CA LEU A 23 -11.34 0.58 -17.81
C LEU A 23 -10.21 -0.41 -17.55
N TRP A 24 -9.34 -0.13 -16.58
CA TRP A 24 -8.08 -0.86 -16.41
C TRP A 24 -7.83 -1.32 -14.97
N LEU A 25 -8.43 -0.67 -13.98
CA LEU A 25 -8.23 -1.01 -12.58
C LEU A 25 -8.66 -2.46 -12.26
N PRO A 26 -9.83 -2.96 -12.72
CA PRO A 26 -10.23 -4.34 -12.45
C PRO A 26 -9.22 -5.37 -12.96
N GLU A 27 -8.71 -5.19 -14.18
CA GLU A 27 -7.73 -6.08 -14.80
C GLU A 27 -6.39 -6.02 -14.07
N PHE A 28 -5.95 -4.82 -13.69
CA PHE A 28 -4.69 -4.62 -12.98
C PHE A 28 -4.75 -5.23 -11.57
N LEU A 29 -5.87 -5.08 -10.86
CA LEU A 29 -6.08 -5.72 -9.56
C LEU A 29 -6.16 -7.24 -9.70
N GLY A 30 -6.81 -7.77 -10.73
CA GLY A 30 -6.83 -9.20 -11.02
C GLY A 30 -5.44 -9.78 -11.29
N ILE A 31 -4.62 -9.10 -12.09
CA ILE A 31 -3.21 -9.48 -12.31
C ILE A 31 -2.45 -9.45 -10.98
N TRP A 32 -2.60 -8.37 -10.21
CA TRP A 32 -1.92 -8.20 -8.94
C TRP A 32 -2.35 -9.24 -7.89
N GLU A 33 -3.60 -9.68 -7.92
CA GLU A 33 -4.11 -10.75 -7.04
C GLU A 33 -3.54 -12.12 -7.39
N SER A 34 -3.50 -12.43 -8.69
CA SER A 34 -3.16 -13.76 -9.21
C SER A 34 -1.72 -14.20 -8.89
N ILE A 35 -0.85 -13.28 -8.49
CA ILE A 35 0.59 -13.52 -8.34
C ILE A 35 0.99 -13.53 -6.87
N TYR A 36 1.52 -14.65 -6.40
CA TYR A 36 1.93 -14.83 -4.99
C TYR A 36 3.39 -14.44 -4.73
N SER A 37 4.20 -14.29 -5.79
CA SER A 37 5.57 -13.79 -5.70
C SER A 37 5.62 -12.26 -5.58
N ASN A 38 6.81 -11.72 -5.29
CA ASN A 38 7.10 -10.27 -5.30
C ASN A 38 7.96 -9.93 -6.53
N PRO A 39 7.39 -9.90 -7.75
CA PRO A 39 8.12 -9.53 -8.94
C PRO A 39 8.46 -8.04 -8.92
N GLY A 40 9.60 -7.65 -9.51
CA GLY A 40 10.06 -6.25 -9.47
C GLY A 40 9.09 -5.22 -10.06
N TRP A 41 8.17 -5.65 -10.93
CA TRP A 41 7.14 -4.76 -11.48
C TRP A 41 6.03 -4.42 -10.50
N GLU A 42 5.88 -5.18 -9.40
CA GLU A 42 4.85 -4.97 -8.39
C GLU A 42 5.00 -3.59 -7.73
N LEU A 43 6.25 -3.15 -7.56
CA LEU A 43 6.58 -1.80 -7.10
C LEU A 43 5.87 -0.72 -7.90
N ASN A 44 5.89 -0.83 -9.22
CA ASN A 44 5.26 0.14 -10.11
C ASN A 44 3.73 0.11 -9.97
N MET A 45 3.13 -1.06 -9.70
CA MET A 45 1.69 -1.16 -9.46
C MET A 45 1.28 -0.56 -8.13
N VAL A 46 2.03 -0.81 -7.05
CA VAL A 46 1.76 -0.19 -5.75
C VAL A 46 1.87 1.33 -5.83
N ASN A 47 2.86 1.86 -6.54
CA ASN A 47 2.96 3.30 -6.78
C ASN A 47 1.76 3.83 -7.56
N LEU A 48 1.39 3.17 -8.67
CA LEU A 48 0.22 3.54 -9.48
C LEU A 48 -1.08 3.51 -8.65
N PHE A 49 -1.31 2.47 -7.86
CA PHE A 49 -2.50 2.32 -7.02
C PHE A 49 -2.54 3.36 -5.90
N SER A 50 -1.38 3.67 -5.28
CA SER A 50 -1.31 4.70 -4.25
C SER A 50 -1.71 6.08 -4.79
N LEU A 51 -1.21 6.42 -5.99
CA LEU A 51 -1.53 7.68 -6.65
C LEU A 51 -2.99 7.70 -7.10
N LEU A 52 -3.49 6.59 -7.66
CA LEU A 52 -4.88 6.46 -8.05
C LEU A 52 -5.83 6.63 -6.85
N ALA A 53 -5.55 5.95 -5.74
CA ALA A 53 -6.36 6.05 -4.53
C ALA A 53 -6.38 7.48 -4.02
N TRP A 54 -5.22 8.15 -3.98
CA TRP A 54 -5.11 9.54 -3.54
C TRP A 54 -5.88 10.51 -4.43
N CYS A 55 -5.81 10.36 -5.75
CA CYS A 55 -6.52 11.23 -6.69
C CYS A 55 -8.04 11.00 -6.72
N ASN A 56 -8.53 9.87 -6.21
CA ASN A 56 -9.93 9.44 -6.32
C ASN A 56 -10.51 8.99 -4.97
N ILE A 57 -10.14 9.68 -3.89
CA ILE A 57 -10.62 9.38 -2.53
C ILE A 57 -12.16 9.38 -2.51
N GLY A 58 -12.74 8.26 -2.07
CA GLY A 58 -14.19 8.06 -2.00
C GLY A 58 -14.89 7.63 -3.29
N TYR A 59 -14.15 7.48 -4.40
CA TYR A 59 -14.72 7.02 -5.67
C TYR A 59 -14.37 5.58 -6.04
N ILE A 60 -13.44 4.95 -5.31
CA ILE A 60 -13.02 3.57 -5.53
C ILE A 60 -13.33 2.77 -4.28
N ASP A 61 -14.07 1.67 -4.46
CA ASP A 61 -14.27 0.69 -3.40
C ASP A 61 -13.06 -0.24 -3.30
N TRP A 62 -12.26 -0.02 -2.27
CA TRP A 62 -11.08 -0.83 -1.97
C TRP A 62 -11.38 -1.99 -1.02
N GLU A 63 -12.60 -2.07 -0.46
CA GLU A 63 -12.97 -3.01 0.60
C GLU A 63 -12.62 -4.47 0.26
N PRO A 64 -12.91 -4.99 -0.95
CA PRO A 64 -12.58 -6.38 -1.29
C PRO A 64 -11.07 -6.68 -1.28
N TRP A 65 -10.24 -5.65 -1.43
CA TRP A 65 -8.80 -5.76 -1.61
C TRP A 65 -8.01 -5.50 -0.32
N LEU A 66 -8.63 -4.90 0.70
CA LEU A 66 -7.96 -4.51 1.94
C LEU A 66 -7.19 -5.67 2.59
N PRO A 67 -7.74 -6.89 2.77
CA PRO A 67 -6.99 -7.98 3.39
C PRO A 67 -5.69 -8.30 2.64
N ARG A 68 -5.72 -8.27 1.31
CA ARG A 68 -4.56 -8.56 0.47
C ARG A 68 -3.54 -7.42 0.50
N ILE A 69 -4.01 -6.17 0.43
CA ILE A 69 -3.18 -4.96 0.54
C ILE A 69 -2.40 -4.97 1.84
N PHE A 70 -3.07 -5.12 2.98
CA PHE A 70 -2.41 -5.11 4.28
C PHE A 70 -1.50 -6.32 4.49
N THR A 71 -1.86 -7.49 3.97
CA THR A 71 -0.98 -8.68 3.99
C THR A 71 0.32 -8.43 3.22
N ARG A 72 0.25 -7.81 2.03
CA ARG A 72 1.43 -7.49 1.22
C ARG A 72 2.28 -6.39 1.85
N ILE A 73 1.65 -5.36 2.43
CA ILE A 73 2.34 -4.32 3.19
C ILE A 73 3.09 -4.94 4.38
N LEU A 74 2.44 -5.79 5.17
CA LEU A 74 3.09 -6.49 6.29
C LEU A 74 4.29 -7.31 5.82
N LYS A 75 4.13 -8.07 4.72
CA LYS A 75 5.23 -8.83 4.11
C LYS A 75 6.37 -7.92 3.65
N SER A 76 6.08 -6.72 3.15
CA SER A 76 7.09 -5.79 2.62
C SER A 76 8.08 -5.28 3.69
N PHE A 77 7.71 -5.32 4.97
CA PHE A 77 8.61 -4.98 6.08
C PHE A 77 9.70 -6.04 6.34
N SER A 78 9.65 -7.21 5.68
CA SER A 78 10.67 -8.28 5.81
C SER A 78 10.98 -8.65 7.27
N LEU A 79 9.94 -8.68 8.12
CA LEU A 79 10.10 -8.94 9.55
C LEU A 79 10.57 -10.38 9.79
N PRO A 80 11.54 -10.60 10.69
CA PRO A 80 11.95 -11.94 11.06
C PRO A 80 10.85 -12.61 11.89
N VAL A 81 10.16 -13.57 11.30
CA VAL A 81 9.13 -14.37 11.98
C VAL A 81 9.57 -15.84 11.98
N GLY A 82 9.68 -16.42 13.17
CA GLY A 82 10.11 -17.82 13.35
C GLY A 82 11.64 -18.00 13.41
N LYS A 83 12.07 -19.26 13.58
CA LYS A 83 13.50 -19.63 13.63
C LYS A 83 13.97 -19.93 12.20
N LEU A 84 14.85 -19.08 11.66
CA LEU A 84 15.56 -19.27 10.37
C LEU A 84 14.75 -19.05 9.07
N GLN A 85 14.40 -17.80 8.74
CA GLN A 85 14.08 -17.46 7.35
C GLN A 85 14.89 -16.24 6.89
N VAL A 86 15.76 -16.49 5.90
CA VAL A 86 16.38 -15.45 5.10
C VAL A 86 15.32 -14.98 4.09
N SER A 87 14.70 -13.84 4.36
CA SER A 87 13.85 -13.16 3.37
C SER A 87 14.70 -12.78 2.16
N LEU A 88 14.42 -13.39 1.00
CA LEU A 88 15.01 -13.04 -0.29
C LEU A 88 14.21 -11.92 -0.98
N GLN A 89 13.66 -10.96 -0.22
CA GLN A 89 12.99 -9.81 -0.84
C GLN A 89 14.03 -8.93 -1.53
N GLN A 90 13.99 -8.92 -2.86
CA GLN A 90 14.85 -8.09 -3.71
C GLN A 90 14.27 -6.69 -3.95
N TYR A 91 12.97 -6.51 -3.70
CA TYR A 91 12.21 -5.32 -4.09
C TYR A 91 11.38 -4.82 -2.91
N HIS A 92 11.66 -3.58 -2.48
CA HIS A 92 11.04 -2.95 -1.31
C HIS A 92 10.04 -1.88 -1.74
N TYR A 93 8.83 -1.94 -1.20
CA TYR A 93 7.83 -0.90 -1.45
C TYR A 93 8.33 0.46 -0.95
N SER A 94 7.99 1.51 -1.68
CA SER A 94 8.19 2.88 -1.19
C SER A 94 7.24 3.13 -0.01
N MET A 95 7.79 3.47 1.15
CA MET A 95 6.98 3.79 2.34
C MET A 95 6.08 5.00 2.10
N SER A 96 6.45 5.93 1.20
CA SER A 96 5.56 7.01 0.79
C SER A 96 4.32 6.46 0.08
N SER A 97 4.50 5.62 -0.94
CA SER A 97 3.38 5.04 -1.69
C SER A 97 2.48 4.20 -0.80
N VAL A 98 3.06 3.39 0.10
CA VAL A 98 2.30 2.59 1.06
C VAL A 98 1.44 3.47 1.97
N THR A 99 2.04 4.50 2.58
CA THR A 99 1.34 5.38 3.53
C THR A 99 0.30 6.24 2.84
N THR A 100 0.60 6.80 1.67
CA THR A 100 -0.37 7.51 0.82
C THR A 100 -1.56 6.61 0.46
N TRP A 101 -1.31 5.35 0.08
CA TRP A 101 -2.39 4.43 -0.28
C TRP A 101 -3.29 4.13 0.92
N ILE A 102 -2.71 3.75 2.07
CA ILE A 102 -3.46 3.53 3.32
C ILE A 102 -4.30 4.76 3.65
N VAL A 103 -3.68 5.94 3.70
CA VAL A 103 -4.36 7.17 4.08
C VAL A 103 -5.46 7.51 3.09
N ALA A 104 -5.29 7.30 1.79
CA ALA A 104 -6.34 7.53 0.80
C ALA A 104 -7.56 6.61 1.00
N MET A 105 -7.36 5.40 1.52
CA MET A 105 -8.43 4.41 1.76
C MET A 105 -9.15 4.59 3.10
N LEU A 106 -8.63 5.41 4.03
CA LEU A 106 -9.29 5.65 5.32
C LEU A 106 -10.61 6.41 5.15
N GLY A 107 -11.61 6.11 5.98
CA GLY A 107 -12.90 6.82 6.00
C GLY A 107 -13.96 6.20 5.09
N ASN A 108 -15.07 6.93 4.86
CA ASN A 108 -16.20 6.47 4.04
C ASN A 108 -16.82 5.12 4.45
N GLY A 109 -16.76 4.78 5.74
CA GLY A 109 -17.28 3.51 6.25
C GLY A 109 -16.43 2.28 5.90
N SER A 110 -15.23 2.45 5.33
CA SER A 110 -14.33 1.33 5.02
C SER A 110 -13.76 0.68 6.28
N SER A 111 -13.44 -0.62 6.20
CA SER A 111 -12.74 -1.33 7.28
C SER A 111 -11.23 -1.05 7.31
N CYS A 112 -10.75 -0.11 6.49
CA CYS A 112 -9.32 0.22 6.36
C CYS A 112 -8.68 0.60 7.71
N LEU A 113 -9.41 1.32 8.58
CA LEU A 113 -8.91 1.68 9.90
C LEU A 113 -8.68 0.44 10.79
N GLN A 114 -9.58 -0.55 10.73
CA GLN A 114 -9.42 -1.79 11.48
C GLN A 114 -8.18 -2.55 10.99
N HIS A 115 -8.02 -2.69 9.67
CA HIS A 115 -6.82 -3.32 9.10
C HIS A 115 -5.52 -2.59 9.47
N LEU A 116 -5.55 -1.25 9.57
CA LEU A 116 -4.41 -0.47 10.02
C LEU A 116 -4.08 -0.73 11.50
N GLN A 117 -5.09 -0.84 12.36
CA GLN A 117 -4.91 -1.21 13.77
C GLN A 117 -4.34 -2.62 13.92
N ASP A 118 -4.83 -3.57 13.12
CA ASP A 118 -4.33 -4.95 13.10
C ASP A 118 -2.88 -4.99 12.62
N LEU A 119 -2.53 -4.19 11.59
CA LEU A 119 -1.14 -4.04 11.14
C LEU A 119 -0.26 -3.52 12.27
N PHE A 120 -0.65 -2.45 12.96
CA PHE A 120 0.10 -1.92 14.10
C PHE A 120 0.26 -2.95 15.22
N THR A 121 -0.78 -3.73 15.48
CA THR A 121 -0.73 -4.82 16.47
C THR A 121 0.29 -5.88 16.07
N ALA A 122 0.35 -6.26 14.78
CA ALA A 122 1.31 -7.22 14.26
C ALA A 122 2.77 -6.73 14.34
N ILE A 123 3.01 -5.44 14.09
CA ILE A 123 4.37 -4.87 14.04
C ILE A 123 4.84 -4.25 15.36
N LYS A 124 3.95 -4.09 16.35
CA LYS A 124 4.21 -3.46 17.67
C LYS A 124 5.53 -3.88 18.30
N ASN A 125 5.80 -5.18 18.37
CA ASN A 125 6.97 -5.69 19.08
C ASN A 125 8.28 -5.28 18.41
N PHE A 126 8.27 -5.04 17.10
CA PHE A 126 9.45 -4.62 16.33
C PHE A 126 9.82 -3.14 16.54
N TYR A 127 8.97 -2.35 17.20
CA TYR A 127 9.29 -0.97 17.62
C TYR A 127 9.99 -0.88 18.98
N HIS A 128 10.05 -1.98 19.75
CA HIS A 128 10.72 -1.97 21.04
C HIS A 128 12.24 -1.74 20.83
N PRO A 129 12.91 -0.86 21.60
CA PRO A 129 14.34 -0.55 21.41
C PRO A 129 15.29 -1.75 21.48
N SER A 130 14.89 -2.83 22.15
CA SER A 130 15.66 -4.08 22.21
C SER A 130 15.51 -4.97 20.96
N ASN A 131 14.54 -4.68 20.08
CA ASN A 131 14.24 -5.46 18.88
C ASN A 131 14.73 -4.72 17.62
N SER A 132 16.02 -4.39 17.59
CA SER A 132 16.66 -3.69 16.47
C SER A 132 16.99 -4.64 15.32
N GLY A 133 16.87 -4.15 14.08
CA GLY A 133 17.16 -4.94 12.90
C GLY A 133 17.04 -4.12 11.61
N LYS A 134 17.30 -4.76 10.47
CA LYS A 134 17.25 -4.09 9.14
C LYS A 134 15.88 -3.45 8.85
N PHE A 135 14.80 -4.04 9.34
CA PHE A 135 13.42 -3.56 9.19
C PHE A 135 13.15 -2.23 9.93
N GLN A 136 13.99 -1.83 10.88
CA GLN A 136 13.72 -0.68 11.74
C GLN A 136 13.65 0.64 10.95
N GLN A 137 14.48 0.81 9.92
CA GLN A 137 14.44 1.99 9.08
C GLN A 137 13.09 2.13 8.35
N ASP A 138 12.58 1.02 7.80
CA ASP A 138 11.29 0.99 7.12
C ASP A 138 10.13 1.24 8.08
N LEU A 139 10.16 0.65 9.28
CA LEU A 139 9.13 0.88 10.30
C LEU A 139 9.09 2.34 10.77
N ILE A 140 10.24 2.95 11.07
CA ILE A 140 10.30 4.37 11.47
C ILE A 140 9.84 5.27 10.32
N SER A 141 10.28 4.98 9.09
CA SER A 141 9.89 5.71 7.88
C SER A 141 8.38 5.60 7.64
N PHE A 142 7.80 4.40 7.80
CA PHE A 142 6.37 4.15 7.71
C PHE A 142 5.59 5.00 8.71
N LEU A 143 5.96 4.97 10.00
CA LEU A 143 5.25 5.74 11.04
C LEU A 143 5.27 7.25 10.76
N SER A 144 6.45 7.79 10.42
CA SER A 144 6.62 9.20 10.11
C SER A 144 5.82 9.63 8.88
N LYS A 145 5.91 8.87 7.78
CA LYS A 145 5.20 9.18 6.54
C LYS A 145 3.70 8.97 6.66
N LEU A 146 3.24 8.04 7.48
CA LEU A 146 1.81 7.84 7.75
C LEU A 146 1.21 9.07 8.43
N ALA A 147 1.89 9.59 9.45
CA ALA A 147 1.47 10.82 10.12
C ALA A 147 1.46 12.00 9.15
N GLN A 148 2.50 12.16 8.34
CA GLN A 148 2.57 13.22 7.33
C GLN A 148 1.45 13.10 6.30
N ALA A 149 1.25 11.94 5.69
CA ALA A 149 0.21 11.72 4.69
C ALA A 149 -1.20 11.98 5.26
N PHE A 150 -1.42 11.62 6.54
CA PHE A 150 -2.68 11.93 7.22
C PHE A 150 -2.89 13.43 7.39
N VAL A 151 -1.86 14.17 7.81
CA VAL A 151 -1.89 15.64 7.90
C VAL A 151 -2.16 16.26 6.52
N ASP A 152 -1.46 15.80 5.47
CA ASP A 152 -1.63 16.28 4.10
C ASP A 152 -3.03 16.03 3.53
N ARG A 153 -3.74 15.01 4.04
CA ARG A 153 -5.12 14.70 3.60
C ARG A 153 -6.16 15.60 4.27
N VAL A 154 -5.91 16.01 5.50
CA VAL A 154 -6.87 16.77 6.32
C VAL A 154 -6.78 18.28 6.04
N HIS A 155 -5.61 18.77 5.61
CA HIS A 155 -5.42 20.14 5.15
C HIS A 155 -5.98 20.38 3.75
#